data_AF-A0A2E4YRX7-F1
#
_entry.id   AF-A0A2E4YRX7-F1
#
_cell.length_a   1.000
_cell.length_b   1.000
_cell.length_c   1.000
_cell.angle_alpha   90.00
_cell.angle_beta   90.00
_cell.angle_gamma   90.00
#
_symmetry.space_group_name_H-M   'P 1'
#
loop_
_entity.id
_entity.type
_entity.pdbx_description
1 polymer ?
#
loop_
_entity_poly.entity_id
_entity_poly.type
_entity_poly.pdbx_seq_one_letter_code
_entity_poly.pdbx_strand_id
1 'polypeptide(L)'
;MRYIYFFCLLLFILSCKKTTIEQDTKIGGCTDPDSPLYDPTVDFEDASCLYAYIQEYEISYYPGEDPDASWPILTWDDPLSGSNADLILTIWEQETGNNIFTSSELPNQPYNSPGTWNAPENIKLFNKEYQWELVDYDGLNSNDFIASGTFNPIELASEGEITTIGNHTAGNQSQLKIYYYLAP
;
A
#
# COMPACT_ATOMS: atom_id res chain seq x y z
N MET A 1 92.95 13.23 31.44
CA MET A 1 91.64 13.91 31.37
C MET A 1 91.23 13.95 29.90
N ARG A 2 90.52 12.92 29.41
CA ARG A 2 89.06 12.85 29.22
C ARG A 2 88.62 13.59 27.94
N TYR A 3 88.74 12.93 26.79
CA TYR A 3 88.03 13.31 25.56
C TYR A 3 86.77 12.43 25.43
N ILE A 4 85.62 13.10 25.43
CA ILE A 4 84.29 12.51 25.37
C ILE A 4 83.98 12.15 23.91
N TYR A 5 83.77 10.86 23.64
CA TYR A 5 83.26 10.39 22.36
C TYR A 5 81.75 10.71 22.27
N PHE A 6 81.36 11.52 21.31
CA PHE A 6 79.96 11.83 21.00
C PHE A 6 79.38 10.72 20.13
N PHE A 7 78.70 9.75 20.75
CA PHE A 7 78.02 8.67 20.05
C PHE A 7 76.65 9.18 19.59
N CYS A 8 76.54 9.59 18.33
CA CYS A 8 75.27 10.00 17.73
C CYS A 8 74.48 8.74 17.33
N LEU A 9 73.61 8.29 18.23
CA LEU A 9 72.69 7.18 17.98
C LEU A 9 71.54 7.68 17.08
N LEU A 10 71.63 7.43 15.77
CA LEU A 10 70.50 7.63 14.85
C LEU A 10 69.40 6.59 15.15
N LEU A 11 68.37 7.02 15.88
CA LEU A 11 67.11 6.31 16.01
C LEU A 11 66.32 6.45 14.69
N PHE A 12 66.36 5.42 13.85
CA PHE A 12 65.41 5.27 12.74
C PHE A 12 64.03 4.99 13.31
N ILE A 13 63.23 6.04 13.46
CA ILE A 13 61.79 5.93 13.70
C ILE A 13 61.12 5.35 12.45
N LEU A 14 60.89 4.04 12.47
CA LEU A 14 59.96 3.38 11.56
C LEU A 14 58.55 3.93 11.82
N SER A 15 58.19 4.99 11.11
CA SER A 15 56.82 5.49 11.05
C SER A 15 55.98 4.44 10.34
N CYS A 16 55.27 3.62 11.10
CA CYS A 16 54.20 2.79 10.57
C CYS A 16 53.13 3.76 10.05
N LYS A 17 53.02 3.92 8.72
CA LYS A 17 51.86 4.61 8.14
C LYS A 17 50.66 3.74 8.48
N LYS A 18 49.85 4.18 9.45
CA LYS A 18 48.48 3.68 9.59
C LYS A 18 47.78 4.05 8.30
N THR A 19 47.71 3.12 7.35
CA THR A 19 46.84 3.24 6.19
C THR A 19 45.44 3.30 6.76
N THR A 20 44.85 4.49 6.78
CA THR A 20 43.40 4.62 6.88
C THR A 20 42.87 3.97 5.61
N ILE A 21 42.52 2.68 5.71
CA ILE A 21 41.60 2.09 4.76
C ILE A 21 40.36 2.96 4.93
N GLU A 22 40.09 3.86 3.99
CA GLU A 22 38.73 4.33 3.77
C GLU A 22 37.97 3.08 3.39
N GLN A 23 37.45 2.40 4.41
CA GLN A 23 36.55 1.30 4.22
C GLN A 23 35.28 1.98 3.73
N ASP A 24 35.19 2.10 2.40
CA ASP A 24 33.95 2.36 1.68
C ASP A 24 32.97 1.28 2.15
N THR A 25 32.24 1.61 3.21
CA THR A 25 31.39 0.66 3.90
C THR A 25 30.11 0.67 3.10
N LYS A 26 30.04 -0.25 2.13
CA LYS A 26 28.84 -0.41 1.34
C LYS A 26 27.65 -0.69 2.26
N ILE A 27 26.55 0.01 2.01
CA ILE A 27 25.30 -0.12 2.73
C ILE A 27 24.46 -1.19 2.01
N GLY A 28 24.06 -2.23 2.73
CA GLY A 28 23.14 -3.24 2.21
C GLY A 28 21.70 -2.89 2.58
N GLY A 29 20.75 -3.28 1.73
CA GLY A 29 19.32 -3.21 2.02
C GLY A 29 18.49 -3.69 0.83
N CYS A 30 17.19 -3.41 0.86
CA CYS A 30 16.28 -3.84 -0.20
C CYS A 30 16.35 -2.92 -1.43
N THR A 31 16.64 -3.50 -2.59
CA THR A 31 16.75 -2.81 -3.88
C THR A 31 15.55 -3.04 -4.80
N ASP A 32 14.59 -3.87 -4.38
CA ASP A 32 13.40 -4.20 -5.16
C ASP A 32 12.31 -3.12 -4.99
N PRO A 33 11.91 -2.40 -6.06
CA PRO A 33 10.89 -1.36 -5.98
C PRO A 33 9.49 -1.88 -5.64
N ASP A 34 9.21 -3.19 -5.73
CA ASP A 34 7.94 -3.80 -5.31
C ASP A 34 7.86 -4.07 -3.80
N SER A 35 8.93 -3.79 -3.07
CA SER A 35 8.98 -3.89 -1.60
C SER A 35 8.59 -2.56 -0.97
N PRO A 36 7.69 -2.53 0.03
CA PRO A 36 7.49 -1.35 0.88
C PRO A 36 8.75 -0.93 1.66
N LEU A 37 9.78 -1.78 1.70
CA LEU A 37 11.09 -1.51 2.30
C LEU A 37 12.15 -1.08 1.29
N TYR A 38 11.77 -0.81 0.04
CA TYR A 38 12.69 -0.32 -0.99
C TYR A 38 13.46 0.91 -0.53
N ASP A 39 14.80 0.83 -0.60
CA ASP A 39 15.68 1.96 -0.33
C ASP A 39 16.60 2.20 -1.53
N PRO A 40 16.38 3.28 -2.31
CA PRO A 40 17.22 3.60 -3.47
C PRO A 40 18.65 4.04 -3.09
N THR A 41 18.96 4.24 -1.81
CA THR A 41 20.25 4.73 -1.32
C THR A 41 21.25 3.63 -0.97
N VAL A 42 20.82 2.37 -0.97
CA VAL A 42 21.68 1.22 -0.65
C VAL A 42 22.53 0.81 -1.85
N ASP A 43 23.72 0.26 -1.57
CA ASP A 43 24.72 -0.10 -2.58
C ASP A 43 24.52 -1.49 -3.17
N PHE A 44 23.84 -2.39 -2.45
CA PHE A 44 23.59 -3.76 -2.87
C PHE A 44 22.40 -4.41 -2.15
N GLU A 45 21.80 -5.39 -2.82
CA GLU A 45 20.74 -6.25 -2.26
C GLU A 45 21.30 -7.17 -1.16
N ASP A 46 20.73 -7.11 0.03
CA ASP A 46 21.11 -7.93 1.18
C ASP A 46 20.06 -8.97 1.61
N ALA A 47 19.02 -9.17 0.78
CA ALA A 47 17.87 -10.04 1.02
C ALA A 47 16.98 -9.59 2.20
N SER A 48 16.97 -8.28 2.50
CA SER A 48 16.05 -7.67 3.48
C SER A 48 14.69 -7.30 2.91
N CYS A 49 14.46 -7.45 1.60
CA CYS A 49 13.16 -7.17 1.00
C CYS A 49 12.04 -8.00 1.64
N LEU A 50 10.91 -7.33 1.89
CA LEU A 50 9.65 -7.95 2.26
C LEU A 50 8.56 -7.39 1.36
N TYR A 51 7.59 -8.21 1.01
CA TYR A 51 6.52 -7.85 0.10
C TYR A 51 5.19 -7.80 0.83
N ALA A 52 4.33 -6.88 0.39
CA ALA A 52 2.99 -6.72 0.93
C ALA A 52 2.06 -7.78 0.35
N TYR A 53 1.45 -8.57 1.24
CA TYR A 53 0.42 -9.56 0.91
C TYR A 53 -0.90 -9.18 1.57
N ILE A 54 -1.97 -9.14 0.79
CA ILE A 54 -3.28 -8.69 1.25
C ILE A 54 -3.89 -9.68 2.26
N GLN A 55 -4.51 -9.16 3.32
CA GLN A 55 -5.27 -9.90 4.32
C GLN A 55 -6.76 -9.59 4.23
N GLU A 56 -7.11 -8.32 4.10
CA GLU A 56 -8.48 -7.84 4.19
C GLU A 56 -8.65 -6.54 3.38
N TYR A 57 -9.84 -6.37 2.82
CA TYR A 57 -10.32 -5.15 2.19
C TYR A 57 -11.42 -4.56 3.07
N GLU A 58 -11.41 -3.24 3.25
CA GLU A 58 -12.45 -2.49 3.95
C GLU A 58 -12.92 -1.32 3.09
N ILE A 59 -14.23 -1.16 2.97
CA ILE A 59 -14.86 0.05 2.44
C ILE A 59 -15.55 0.77 3.58
N SER A 60 -15.25 2.06 3.73
CA SER A 60 -15.88 2.96 4.70
C SER A 60 -16.39 4.23 4.03
N TYR A 61 -17.42 4.86 4.62
CA TYR A 61 -17.88 6.21 4.27
C TYR A 61 -18.33 6.43 2.81
N TYR A 62 -18.95 5.44 2.17
CA TYR A 62 -19.51 5.68 0.85
C TYR A 62 -20.76 6.60 0.93
N PRO A 63 -21.12 7.29 -0.17
CA PRO A 63 -22.25 8.22 -0.16
C PRO A 63 -23.53 7.54 0.30
N GLY A 64 -24.31 8.19 1.17
CA GLY A 64 -25.64 7.71 1.55
C GLY A 64 -26.71 8.00 0.49
N GLU A 65 -26.45 8.98 -0.38
CA GLU A 65 -27.33 9.36 -1.49
C GLU A 65 -26.99 8.52 -2.73
N ASP A 66 -28.03 8.01 -3.38
CA ASP A 66 -27.94 7.40 -4.70
C ASP A 66 -28.21 8.50 -5.75
N PRO A 67 -27.22 8.83 -6.62
CA PRO A 67 -27.38 9.88 -7.62
C PRO A 67 -28.40 9.54 -8.72
N ASP A 68 -28.67 8.25 -8.94
CA ASP A 68 -29.57 7.74 -9.96
C ASP A 68 -30.98 7.43 -9.41
N ALA A 69 -31.15 7.54 -8.10
CA ALA A 69 -32.43 7.37 -7.43
C ALA A 69 -33.48 8.39 -7.89
N SER A 70 -34.70 7.89 -8.08
CA SER A 70 -35.85 8.68 -8.52
C SER A 70 -36.73 9.10 -7.34
N TRP A 71 -37.06 10.40 -7.27
CA TRP A 71 -38.01 10.97 -6.31
C TRP A 71 -39.23 10.05 -6.10
N PRO A 72 -39.62 9.74 -4.84
CA PRO A 72 -39.27 10.44 -3.61
C PRO A 72 -38.11 9.85 -2.79
N ILE A 73 -37.46 8.78 -3.24
CA ILE A 73 -36.35 8.13 -2.53
C ILE A 73 -35.07 8.52 -3.27
N LEU A 74 -34.04 8.95 -2.52
CA LEU A 74 -32.78 9.48 -3.06
C LEU A 74 -31.56 8.81 -2.40
N THR A 75 -31.77 7.72 -1.66
CA THR A 75 -30.78 7.13 -0.76
C THR A 75 -30.69 5.64 -0.96
N TRP A 76 -29.50 5.08 -0.75
CA TRP A 76 -29.28 3.64 -0.69
C TRP A 76 -30.06 3.00 0.47
N ASP A 77 -30.31 3.76 1.53
CA ASP A 77 -31.19 3.40 2.65
C ASP A 77 -32.64 3.67 2.24
N ASP A 78 -33.35 2.65 1.75
CA ASP A 78 -34.77 2.77 1.41
C ASP A 78 -35.61 2.70 2.71
N PRO A 79 -36.24 3.81 3.14
CA PRO A 79 -36.99 3.85 4.39
C PRO A 79 -38.27 3.01 4.38
N LEU A 80 -38.73 2.53 3.23
CA LEU A 80 -39.94 1.71 3.10
C LEU A 80 -39.63 0.21 3.23
N SER A 81 -38.54 -0.26 2.62
CA SER A 81 -38.08 -1.65 2.73
C SER A 81 -37.13 -1.88 3.90
N GLY A 82 -36.42 -0.84 4.35
CA GLY A 82 -35.32 -0.91 5.30
C GLY A 82 -34.05 -1.53 4.72
N SER A 83 -33.96 -1.62 3.39
CA SER A 83 -32.79 -2.15 2.69
C SER A 83 -31.70 -1.09 2.54
N ASN A 84 -30.45 -1.52 2.59
CA ASN A 84 -29.30 -0.70 2.20
C ASN A 84 -28.59 -1.31 0.97
N ALA A 85 -27.54 -0.66 0.48
CA ALA A 85 -26.76 -1.15 -0.65
C ALA A 85 -26.17 -2.55 -0.42
N ASP A 86 -26.22 -3.38 -1.46
CA ASP A 86 -25.62 -4.70 -1.57
C ASP A 86 -24.24 -4.55 -2.26
N LEU A 87 -23.17 -4.42 -1.48
CA LEU A 87 -21.89 -3.97 -2.02
C LEU A 87 -21.13 -5.07 -2.78
N ILE A 88 -20.60 -4.72 -3.94
CA ILE A 88 -19.53 -5.45 -4.62
C ILE A 88 -18.34 -4.52 -4.88
N LEU A 89 -17.16 -4.93 -4.41
CA LEU A 89 -15.88 -4.26 -4.66
C LEU A 89 -15.11 -5.01 -5.76
N THR A 90 -14.66 -4.28 -6.77
CA THR A 90 -13.78 -4.82 -7.82
C THR A 90 -12.50 -4.01 -7.90
N ILE A 91 -11.35 -4.67 -8.07
CA ILE A 91 -10.02 -4.05 -8.19
C ILE A 91 -9.28 -4.65 -9.39
N TRP A 92 -8.67 -3.79 -10.20
CA TRP A 92 -7.87 -4.18 -11.36
C TRP A 92 -6.60 -3.36 -11.51
N GLU A 93 -5.60 -3.94 -12.16
CA GLU A 93 -4.41 -3.21 -12.61
C GLU A 93 -4.78 -2.22 -13.72
N GLN A 94 -4.37 -0.95 -13.60
CA GLN A 94 -4.80 0.09 -14.53
C GLN A 94 -4.23 -0.10 -15.95
N GLU A 95 -2.95 -0.50 -16.06
CA GLU A 95 -2.29 -0.65 -17.36
C GLU A 95 -2.79 -1.85 -18.16
N THR A 96 -3.04 -2.97 -17.48
CA THR A 96 -3.37 -4.26 -18.12
C THR A 96 -4.86 -4.54 -18.14
N GLY A 97 -5.64 -3.88 -17.28
CA GLY A 97 -7.04 -4.21 -17.01
C GLY A 97 -7.21 -5.57 -16.31
N ASN A 98 -6.13 -6.17 -15.80
CA ASN A 98 -6.20 -7.45 -15.12
C ASN A 98 -6.96 -7.30 -13.80
N ASN A 99 -8.09 -8.00 -13.68
CA ASN A 99 -8.86 -8.07 -12.44
C ASN A 99 -8.08 -8.90 -11.41
N ILE A 100 -7.77 -8.31 -10.27
CA ILE A 100 -7.06 -8.96 -9.16
C ILE A 100 -7.98 -9.34 -8.00
N PHE A 101 -9.16 -8.74 -7.94
CA PHE A 101 -10.14 -8.98 -6.90
C PHE A 101 -11.53 -8.56 -7.34
N THR A 102 -12.50 -9.45 -7.15
CA THR A 102 -13.92 -9.12 -7.10
C THR A 102 -14.48 -9.77 -5.85
N SER A 103 -15.10 -8.98 -4.99
CA SER A 103 -15.66 -9.46 -3.74
C SER A 103 -16.89 -10.34 -3.95
N SER A 104 -17.22 -11.15 -2.94
CA SER A 104 -18.62 -11.57 -2.78
C SER A 104 -19.49 -10.37 -2.44
N GLU A 105 -20.78 -10.48 -2.71
CA GLU A 105 -21.79 -9.53 -2.25
C GLU A 105 -21.73 -9.38 -0.73
N LEU A 106 -21.77 -8.13 -0.25
CA LEU A 106 -22.01 -7.79 1.14
C LEU A 106 -23.41 -7.17 1.25
N PRO A 107 -24.43 -7.95 1.64
CA PRO A 107 -25.81 -7.52 1.52
C PRO A 107 -26.21 -6.50 2.60
N ASN A 108 -27.09 -5.57 2.24
CA ASN A 108 -27.72 -4.56 3.10
C ASN A 108 -26.72 -3.79 3.96
N GLN A 109 -25.57 -3.44 3.40
CA GLN A 109 -24.53 -2.71 4.08
C GLN A 109 -24.97 -1.26 4.33
N PRO A 110 -24.87 -0.73 5.57
CA PRO A 110 -25.12 0.68 5.83
C PRO A 110 -23.94 1.57 5.38
N TYR A 111 -24.24 2.74 4.81
CA TYR A 111 -23.22 3.69 4.31
C TYR A 111 -22.25 4.22 5.38
N ASN A 112 -22.69 4.21 6.63
CA ASN A 112 -21.94 4.70 7.79
C ASN A 112 -21.23 3.58 8.56
N SER A 113 -21.26 2.35 8.05
CA SER A 113 -20.63 1.20 8.68
C SER A 113 -19.57 0.61 7.74
N PRO A 114 -18.38 0.24 8.24
CA PRO A 114 -17.36 -0.40 7.42
C PRO A 114 -17.85 -1.75 6.90
N GLY A 115 -17.66 -2.00 5.59
CA GLY A 115 -17.85 -3.30 4.97
C GLY A 115 -16.51 -3.97 4.73
N THR A 116 -16.36 -5.24 5.12
CA THR A 116 -15.06 -5.94 5.10
C THR A 116 -15.11 -7.25 4.33
N TRP A 117 -14.06 -7.54 3.58
CA TRP A 117 -13.87 -8.81 2.89
C TRP A 117 -12.48 -9.36 3.15
N ASN A 118 -12.39 -10.64 3.52
CA ASN A 118 -11.11 -11.33 3.59
C ASN A 118 -10.52 -11.49 2.19
N ALA A 119 -9.20 -11.41 2.09
CA ALA A 119 -8.49 -11.77 0.86
C ALA A 119 -8.75 -13.26 0.53
N PRO A 120 -9.13 -13.59 -0.71
CA PRO A 120 -9.43 -14.98 -1.07
C PRO A 120 -8.15 -15.83 -1.12
N GLU A 121 -7.01 -15.19 -1.42
CA GLU A 121 -5.70 -15.82 -1.56
C GLU A 121 -4.59 -14.82 -1.15
N ASN A 122 -3.36 -15.32 -1.04
CA ASN A 122 -2.17 -14.49 -0.80
C ASN A 122 -1.82 -13.69 -2.07
N ILE A 123 -2.46 -12.54 -2.24
CA ILE A 123 -2.20 -11.63 -3.36
C ILE A 123 -1.04 -10.70 -2.98
N LYS A 124 0.07 -10.79 -3.73
CA LYS A 124 1.19 -9.85 -3.62
C LYS A 124 0.82 -8.53 -4.30
N LEU A 125 1.06 -7.42 -3.62
CA LEU A 125 0.95 -6.08 -4.16
C LEU A 125 2.26 -5.66 -4.84
N PHE A 126 2.15 -4.95 -5.97
CA PHE A 126 3.29 -4.48 -6.76
C PHE A 126 3.29 -2.96 -6.84
N ASN A 127 4.44 -2.35 -7.13
CA ASN A 127 4.58 -0.91 -7.29
C ASN A 127 4.03 -0.47 -8.66
N LYS A 128 2.71 -0.45 -8.77
CA LYS A 128 1.93 -0.18 -9.97
C LYS A 128 0.65 0.57 -9.61
N GLU A 129 0.02 1.21 -10.59
CA GLU A 129 -1.28 1.83 -10.41
C GLU A 129 -2.41 0.80 -10.55
N TYR A 130 -3.30 0.78 -9.56
CA TYR A 130 -4.52 0.00 -9.51
C TYR A 130 -5.73 0.93 -9.53
N GLN A 131 -6.86 0.39 -9.97
CA GLN A 131 -8.15 1.06 -9.91
C GLN A 131 -9.14 0.15 -9.18
N TRP A 132 -10.04 0.77 -8.43
CA TRP A 132 -11.13 0.08 -7.75
C TRP A 132 -12.46 0.74 -8.05
N GLU A 133 -13.51 -0.06 -7.99
CA GLU A 133 -14.90 0.36 -8.14
C GLU A 133 -15.77 -0.36 -7.13
N LEU A 134 -16.69 0.39 -6.55
CA LEU A 134 -17.72 -0.05 -5.63
C LEU A 134 -19.07 0.18 -6.30
N VAL A 135 -19.89 -0.86 -6.31
CA VAL A 135 -21.24 -0.82 -6.89
C VAL A 135 -22.27 -1.38 -5.91
N ASP A 136 -23.51 -0.94 -6.08
CA ASP A 136 -24.70 -1.58 -5.52
C ASP A 136 -25.15 -2.71 -6.46
N TYR A 137 -25.24 -3.92 -5.93
CA TYR A 137 -25.62 -5.10 -6.69
C TYR A 137 -27.13 -5.25 -6.74
N ASP A 138 -27.73 -4.91 -7.90
CA ASP A 138 -29.12 -5.27 -8.18
C ASP A 138 -29.17 -6.61 -8.92
N GLY A 139 -29.57 -7.68 -8.21
CA GLY A 139 -29.66 -9.02 -8.78
C GLY A 139 -30.60 -9.16 -10.00
N LEU A 140 -31.41 -8.15 -10.32
CA LEU A 140 -32.33 -8.14 -11.46
C LEU A 140 -31.98 -7.11 -12.55
N ASN A 141 -31.13 -6.11 -12.26
CA ASN A 141 -30.78 -5.03 -13.19
C ASN A 141 -29.26 -4.87 -13.32
N SER A 142 -28.82 -3.77 -13.94
CA SER A 142 -27.41 -3.39 -13.90
C SER A 142 -27.05 -2.89 -12.52
N ASN A 143 -25.83 -3.21 -12.06
CA ASN A 143 -25.30 -2.67 -10.82
C ASN A 143 -25.15 -1.15 -10.92
N ASP A 144 -25.54 -0.44 -9.86
CA ASP A 144 -25.46 1.00 -9.79
C ASP A 144 -24.11 1.45 -9.21
N PHE A 145 -23.54 2.49 -9.79
CA PHE A 145 -22.22 2.96 -9.41
C PHE A 145 -22.26 3.72 -8.08
N ILE A 146 -21.41 3.35 -7.13
CA ILE A 146 -21.29 4.05 -5.84
C ILE A 146 -20.02 4.91 -5.79
N ALA A 147 -18.86 4.35 -6.10
CA ALA A 147 -17.59 5.08 -6.03
C ALA A 147 -16.47 4.36 -6.77
N SER A 148 -15.43 5.10 -7.18
CA SER A 148 -14.20 4.51 -7.71
C SER A 148 -12.98 5.35 -7.36
N GLY A 149 -11.81 4.74 -7.35
CA GLY A 149 -10.55 5.45 -7.12
C GLY A 149 -9.37 4.72 -7.72
N THR A 150 -8.20 5.34 -7.64
CA THR A 150 -6.94 4.72 -8.03
C THR A 150 -5.96 4.77 -6.87
N PHE A 151 -4.96 3.90 -6.89
CA PHE A 151 -3.90 3.88 -5.90
C PHE A 151 -2.67 3.11 -6.39
N ASN A 152 -1.51 3.52 -5.90
CA ASN A 152 -0.32 2.70 -5.90
C ASN A 152 -0.10 2.14 -4.48
N PRO A 153 -0.16 0.81 -4.28
CA PRO A 153 -0.10 0.20 -2.95
C PRO A 153 1.25 0.39 -2.29
N ILE A 154 2.35 0.43 -3.05
CA ILE A 154 3.69 0.57 -2.46
C ILE A 154 3.94 2.02 -2.05
N GLU A 155 3.44 3.00 -2.82
CA GLU A 155 3.54 4.42 -2.46
C GLU A 155 2.70 4.78 -1.22
N LEU A 156 1.56 4.10 -1.03
CA LEU A 156 0.64 4.35 0.09
C LEU A 156 0.81 3.40 1.28
N ALA A 157 1.70 2.41 1.18
CA ALA A 157 1.95 1.43 2.22
C ALA A 157 2.42 2.11 3.51
N SER A 158 1.63 1.97 4.58
CA SER A 158 1.97 2.54 5.89
C SER A 158 1.44 1.65 7.00
N GLU A 159 2.32 1.21 7.90
CA GLU A 159 1.95 0.46 9.12
C GLU A 159 1.07 -0.78 8.90
N GLY A 160 1.14 -1.44 7.72
CA GLY A 160 0.32 -2.61 7.39
C GLY A 160 -1.01 -2.27 6.73
N GLU A 161 -1.22 -1.00 6.39
CA GLU A 161 -2.43 -0.49 5.75
C GLU A 161 -2.10 0.32 4.49
N ILE A 162 -2.98 0.24 3.51
CA ILE A 162 -3.04 1.14 2.37
C ILE A 162 -4.39 1.80 2.42
N THR A 163 -4.43 3.13 2.31
CA THR A 163 -5.68 3.90 2.33
C THR A 163 -5.79 4.77 1.09
N THR A 164 -6.86 4.60 0.33
CA THR A 164 -7.19 5.46 -0.83
C THR A 164 -8.61 6.02 -0.73
N ILE A 165 -8.84 7.17 -1.35
CA ILE A 165 -10.12 7.88 -1.36
C ILE A 165 -10.73 7.80 -2.75
N GLY A 166 -12.00 7.43 -2.78
CA GLY A 166 -12.80 7.32 -3.99
C GLY A 166 -13.43 8.64 -4.39
N ASN A 167 -13.74 8.74 -5.68
CA ASN A 167 -14.47 9.83 -6.28
C ASN A 167 -15.95 9.46 -6.42
N HIS A 168 -16.82 10.41 -6.09
CA HIS A 168 -18.24 10.35 -6.41
C HIS A 168 -18.79 11.77 -6.62
N THR A 169 -19.83 11.91 -7.44
CA THR A 169 -20.42 13.22 -7.80
C THR A 169 -21.07 13.92 -6.60
N ALA A 170 -21.59 13.17 -5.63
CA ALA A 170 -22.09 13.68 -4.35
C ALA A 170 -20.98 14.02 -3.32
N GLY A 171 -19.70 13.75 -3.65
CA GLY A 171 -18.53 14.07 -2.83
C GLY A 171 -17.59 12.88 -2.63
N ASN A 172 -16.28 13.17 -2.53
CA ASN A 172 -15.23 12.16 -2.33
C ASN A 172 -15.14 11.73 -0.87
N GLN A 173 -15.92 10.74 -0.46
CA GLN A 173 -15.96 10.26 0.93
C GLN A 173 -15.57 8.79 1.07
N SER A 174 -15.85 7.96 0.07
CA SER A 174 -15.55 6.53 0.12
C SER A 174 -14.06 6.29 0.35
N GLN A 175 -13.74 5.47 1.35
CA GLN A 175 -12.38 5.08 1.67
C GLN A 175 -12.24 3.59 1.43
N LEU A 176 -11.32 3.20 0.56
CA LEU A 176 -10.85 1.82 0.48
C LEU A 176 -9.61 1.71 1.35
N LYS A 177 -9.65 0.81 2.33
CA LYS A 177 -8.46 0.34 3.05
C LYS A 177 -8.12 -1.08 2.66
N ILE A 178 -6.83 -1.35 2.54
CA ILE A 178 -6.29 -2.69 2.30
C ILE A 178 -5.32 -2.99 3.43
N TYR A 179 -5.64 -4.00 4.24
CA TYR A 179 -4.77 -4.50 5.28
C TYR A 179 -3.84 -5.55 4.67
N TYR A 180 -2.54 -5.43 4.94
CA TYR A 180 -1.52 -6.34 4.42
C TYR A 180 -0.55 -6.78 5.52
N TYR A 181 0.16 -7.89 5.27
CA TYR A 181 1.32 -8.29 6.05
C TYR A 181 2.56 -8.32 5.17
N LEU A 182 3.73 -8.25 5.80
CA LEU A 182 5.02 -8.33 5.13
C LEU A 182 5.57 -9.75 5.19
N ALA A 183 5.96 -10.30 4.04
CA ALA A 183 6.60 -11.62 3.95
C ALA A 183 7.74 -11.60 2.90
N PRO A 184 8.77 -12.47 3.03
CA PRO A 184 9.85 -12.58 2.05
C PRO A 184 9.40 -13.05 0.66
#